data_AF-A0A3N5VKC8-F1
#
_entry.id   AF-A0A3N5VKC8-F1
#
_cell.length_a   1.000
_cell.length_b   1.000
_cell.length_c   1.000
_cell.angle_alpha   90.00
_cell.angle_beta   90.00
_cell.angle_gamma   90.00
#
_symmetry.space_group_name_H-M   'P 1'
#
loop_
_entity.id
_entity.type
_entity.pdbx_description
1 polymer ?
#
loop_
_entity_poly.entity_id
_entity_poly.type
_entity_poly.pdbx_seq_one_letter_code
_entity_poly.pdbx_strand_id
1 'polypeptide(L)'
;MSASIIGDSGSFPRSVGSASPARFIRLLCILFFTWLFVISMSAKLSAAGVVVWKEQPYHSDASAKALAFDHMKVTGPVTWFYYGKSSMGFEKHQAYSYIQLDDRPPELILKDKGLDYLQSHYAKLYAFAKKYPSAGTLLKPRLVRMSAVSQQFDAGSIQVDGKWIPISEYEESLRREKRAERQREEEQLIKRQAENRRSNDQKVTLMLLVAGVGLVLLVVARLLRMRRIAWGIFLALALGAGWLSYEEGGYGWARKMQNKLVELSGNIRMPWR
;
A
#
# COMPACT_ATOMS: atom_id res chain seq x y z
N MET A 1 25.20 84.22 -5.79
CA MET A 1 25.18 84.68 -4.39
C MET A 1 24.81 83.47 -3.54
N SER A 2 25.79 82.67 -3.13
CA SER A 2 26.66 82.87 -1.95
C SER A 2 26.08 82.13 -0.76
N ALA A 3 26.86 81.15 -0.31
CA ALA A 3 26.62 80.23 0.79
C ALA A 3 26.57 80.93 2.15
N SER A 4 25.92 80.28 3.12
CA SER A 4 26.37 80.34 4.52
C SER A 4 26.08 79.03 5.23
N ILE A 5 27.18 78.48 5.74
CA ILE A 5 27.32 77.28 6.56
C ILE A 5 27.17 77.69 8.03
N ILE A 6 26.32 76.99 8.78
CA ILE A 6 26.33 76.90 10.25
C ILE A 6 25.86 75.45 10.51
N GLY A 7 26.61 74.52 11.08
CA GLY A 7 27.62 74.65 12.12
C GLY A 7 26.97 74.38 13.47
N ASP A 8 26.59 73.12 13.74
CA ASP A 8 26.32 72.70 15.12
C ASP A 8 26.80 71.27 15.40
N SER A 9 27.54 71.18 16.49
CA SER A 9 28.33 70.05 16.95
C SER A 9 27.72 69.54 18.24
N GLY A 10 27.17 68.32 18.22
CA GLY A 10 26.54 67.70 19.37
C GLY A 10 26.83 66.20 19.44
N SER A 11 27.89 65.88 20.18
CA SER A 11 28.08 64.69 21.04
C SER A 11 27.32 63.38 20.77
N PHE A 12 28.14 62.32 20.57
CA PHE A 12 27.88 60.87 20.68
C PHE A 12 26.87 60.45 21.78
N PRO A 13 26.24 59.26 21.61
CA PRO A 13 26.83 58.11 22.29
C PRO A 13 27.08 56.91 21.36
N ARG A 14 28.19 56.24 21.68
CA ARG A 14 28.48 54.84 21.37
C ARG A 14 27.27 53.95 21.72
N SER A 15 26.80 53.16 20.76
CA SER A 15 26.82 51.69 20.88
C SER A 15 26.40 51.09 19.55
N VAL A 16 27.38 50.64 18.76
CA VAL A 16 27.11 49.62 17.76
C VAL A 16 26.94 48.33 18.57
N GLY A 17 25.72 48.11 19.06
CA GLY A 17 25.35 46.86 19.68
C GLY A 17 25.56 45.77 18.64
N SER A 18 26.53 44.90 18.88
CA SER A 18 26.74 43.69 18.10
C SER A 18 25.40 42.97 17.97
N ALA A 19 24.83 43.01 16.77
CA ALA A 19 23.60 42.31 16.47
C ALA A 19 23.91 40.83 16.62
N SER A 20 23.56 40.28 17.79
CA SER A 20 23.68 38.87 18.10
C SER A 20 23.10 38.05 16.93
N PRO A 21 23.85 37.08 16.38
CA PRO A 21 23.39 36.26 15.25
C PRO A 21 22.05 35.57 15.54
N ALA A 22 21.69 35.40 16.81
CA ALA A 22 20.40 34.87 17.23
C ALA A 22 19.19 35.75 16.85
N ARG A 23 19.35 37.08 16.71
CA ARG A 23 18.25 37.98 16.31
C ARG A 23 17.97 37.92 14.82
N PHE A 24 19.00 37.76 13.99
CA PHE A 24 18.87 37.54 12.55
C PHE A 24 18.22 36.19 12.23
N ILE A 25 18.62 35.12 12.94
CA ILE A 25 18.02 33.78 12.77
C ILE A 25 16.54 33.79 13.14
N ARG A 26 16.14 34.47 14.23
CA ARG A 26 14.72 34.57 14.63
C ARG A 26 13.86 35.30 13.60
N LEU A 27 14.35 36.40 13.02
CA LEU A 27 13.64 37.13 11.95
C LEU A 27 13.52 36.29 10.68
N LEU A 28 14.58 35.57 10.31
CA LEU A 28 14.60 34.73 9.11
C LEU A 28 13.67 33.51 9.27
N CYS A 29 13.59 32.92 10.47
CA CYS A 29 12.62 31.87 10.78
C CYS A 29 11.17 32.36 10.74
N ILE A 30 10.87 33.57 11.23
CA ILE A 30 9.52 34.13 11.18
C ILE A 30 9.10 34.40 9.72
N LEU A 31 9.99 34.98 8.91
CA LEU A 31 9.73 35.22 7.49
C LEU A 31 9.60 33.92 6.68
N PHE A 32 10.36 32.89 7.03
CA PHE A 32 10.26 31.57 6.41
C PHE A 32 8.95 30.86 6.80
N PHE A 33 8.51 30.97 8.06
CA PHE A 33 7.24 30.42 8.52
C PHE A 33 6.03 31.15 7.92
N THR A 34 6.08 32.48 7.79
CA THR A 34 4.99 33.21 7.12
C THR A 34 4.95 32.91 5.62
N TRP A 35 6.10 32.74 4.97
CA TRP A 35 6.18 32.30 3.57
C TRP A 35 5.65 30.87 3.37
N LEU A 36 5.99 29.93 4.26
CA LEU A 36 5.44 28.56 4.27
C LEU A 36 3.93 28.54 4.54
N PHE A 37 3.44 29.41 5.41
CA PHE A 37 2.01 29.50 5.73
C PHE A 37 1.19 30.04 4.53
N VAL A 38 1.73 31.01 3.79
CA VAL A 38 1.10 31.54 2.56
C VAL A 38 1.06 30.49 1.45
N ILE A 39 2.09 29.65 1.31
CA ILE A 39 2.10 28.54 0.34
C ILE A 39 1.12 27.44 0.76
N SER A 40 0.97 27.18 2.07
CA SER A 40 0.04 26.16 2.59
C SER A 40 -1.44 26.52 2.42
N MET A 41 -1.81 27.81 2.41
CA MET A 41 -3.21 28.24 2.21
C MET A 41 -3.69 28.19 0.75
N SER A 42 -2.84 27.81 -0.21
CA SER A 42 -3.30 27.41 -1.55
C SER A 42 -3.87 25.98 -1.50
N ALA A 43 -4.86 25.76 -0.64
CA ALA A 43 -5.69 24.58 -0.69
C ALA A 43 -6.37 24.58 -2.07
N LYS A 44 -5.98 23.62 -2.90
CA LYS A 44 -6.63 23.35 -4.19
C LYS A 44 -8.11 23.12 -3.91
N LEU A 45 -8.92 24.15 -4.14
CA LEU A 45 -10.36 24.03 -4.08
C LEU A 45 -10.76 23.21 -5.30
N SER A 46 -10.84 21.89 -5.12
CA SER A 46 -11.44 20.98 -6.09
C SER A 46 -12.91 21.34 -6.13
N ALA A 47 -13.34 22.04 -7.17
CA ALA A 47 -14.76 22.32 -7.36
C ALA A 47 -15.49 20.98 -7.57
N ALA A 48 -16.43 20.66 -6.70
CA ALA A 48 -17.28 19.48 -6.80
C ALA A 48 -18.28 19.55 -7.96
N GLY A 49 -18.47 20.71 -8.59
CA GLY A 49 -19.32 20.82 -9.76
C GLY A 49 -19.42 22.21 -10.37
N VAL A 50 -20.25 22.32 -11.40
CA VAL A 50 -20.59 23.58 -12.06
C VAL A 50 -22.11 23.72 -12.09
N VAL A 51 -22.60 24.85 -11.60
CA VAL A 51 -24.00 25.27 -11.73
C VAL A 51 -24.10 26.32 -12.82
N VAL A 52 -25.16 26.23 -13.62
CA VAL A 52 -25.54 27.23 -14.61
C VAL A 52 -26.95 27.71 -14.35
N TRP A 53 -27.21 28.98 -14.58
CA TRP A 53 -28.55 29.54 -14.46
C TRP A 53 -28.78 30.63 -15.48
N LYS A 54 -30.06 30.82 -15.80
CA LYS A 54 -30.54 31.91 -16.64
C LYS A 54 -31.20 32.96 -15.77
N GLU A 55 -31.05 34.22 -16.16
CA GLU A 55 -31.83 35.30 -15.55
C GLU A 55 -33.32 35.15 -15.85
N GLN A 56 -33.67 34.71 -17.06
CA GLN A 56 -35.03 34.47 -17.50
C GLN A 56 -35.14 33.12 -18.24
N PRO A 57 -36.23 32.35 -18.08
CA PRO A 57 -36.33 31.00 -18.63
C PRO A 57 -36.21 30.93 -20.16
N TYR A 58 -36.70 31.97 -20.85
CA TYR A 58 -36.71 32.07 -22.30
C TYR A 58 -35.39 32.57 -22.89
N HIS A 59 -34.42 32.98 -22.06
CA HIS A 59 -33.09 33.31 -22.56
C HIS A 59 -32.41 32.08 -23.15
N SER A 60 -31.54 32.30 -24.13
CA SER A 60 -30.76 31.24 -24.74
C SER A 60 -29.88 30.54 -23.70
N ASP A 61 -29.65 29.23 -23.87
CA ASP A 61 -28.67 28.48 -23.07
C ASP A 61 -27.27 29.10 -23.19
N ALA A 62 -26.97 29.77 -24.31
CA ALA A 62 -25.70 30.46 -24.52
C ALA A 62 -25.46 31.64 -23.57
N SER A 63 -26.53 32.31 -23.11
CA SER A 63 -26.46 33.44 -22.18
C SER A 63 -26.53 33.04 -20.71
N ALA A 64 -26.57 31.73 -20.42
CA ALA A 64 -26.58 31.26 -19.04
C ALA A 64 -25.26 31.65 -18.34
N LYS A 65 -25.36 32.09 -17.08
CA LYS A 65 -24.20 32.32 -16.23
C LYS A 65 -23.77 30.98 -15.63
N ALA A 66 -22.48 30.82 -15.37
CA ALA A 66 -21.92 29.61 -14.81
C ALA A 66 -21.05 29.93 -13.59
N LEU A 67 -21.07 29.03 -12.61
CA LEU A 67 -20.26 29.12 -11.40
C LEU A 67 -19.81 27.73 -10.98
N ALA A 68 -18.54 27.60 -10.60
CA ALA A 68 -18.02 26.40 -9.97
C ALA A 68 -18.38 26.39 -8.48
N PHE A 69 -18.83 25.25 -7.95
CA PHE A 69 -19.21 25.08 -6.56
C PHE A 69 -18.44 23.95 -5.89
N ASP A 70 -18.29 24.03 -4.57
CA ASP A 70 -17.53 23.08 -3.74
C ASP A 70 -18.42 22.00 -3.15
N HIS A 71 -19.67 22.34 -2.82
CA HIS A 71 -20.69 21.38 -2.41
C HIS A 71 -22.07 21.98 -2.62
N MET A 72 -23.09 21.12 -2.61
CA MET A 72 -24.49 21.55 -2.65
C MET A 72 -25.28 20.97 -1.49
N LYS A 73 -26.28 21.72 -1.02
CA LYS A 73 -27.23 21.27 -0.01
C LYS A 73 -28.65 21.61 -0.45
N VAL A 74 -29.53 20.63 -0.42
CA VAL A 74 -30.95 20.84 -0.67
C VAL A 74 -31.63 21.08 0.68
N THR A 75 -32.25 22.24 0.84
CA THR A 75 -32.99 22.63 2.05
C THR A 75 -34.39 23.05 1.65
N GLY A 76 -35.37 22.18 1.86
CA GLY A 76 -36.75 22.42 1.44
C GLY A 76 -36.87 22.59 -0.10
N PRO A 77 -37.46 23.69 -0.60
CA PRO A 77 -37.60 23.94 -2.04
C PRO A 77 -36.35 24.58 -2.69
N VAL A 78 -35.31 24.88 -1.91
CA VAL A 78 -34.11 25.61 -2.36
C VAL A 78 -32.91 24.67 -2.43
N THR A 79 -32.20 24.70 -3.55
CA THR A 79 -30.87 24.09 -3.70
C THR A 79 -29.80 25.15 -3.51
N TRP A 80 -28.99 25.00 -2.48
CA TRP A 80 -27.86 25.89 -2.18
C TRP A 80 -26.57 25.33 -2.78
N PHE A 81 -25.85 26.16 -3.52
CA PHE A 81 -24.51 25.89 -4.04
C PHE A 81 -23.51 26.76 -3.30
N TYR A 82 -22.52 26.14 -2.67
CA TYR A 82 -21.51 26.83 -1.88
C TYR A 82 -20.21 26.95 -2.68
N TYR A 83 -19.58 28.12 -2.63
CA TYR A 83 -18.32 28.42 -3.33
C TYR A 83 -17.46 29.31 -2.44
N GLY A 84 -16.38 28.74 -1.91
CA GLY A 84 -15.56 29.40 -0.88
C GLY A 84 -16.38 29.77 0.36
N LYS A 85 -16.45 31.07 0.68
CA LYS A 85 -17.20 31.60 1.82
C LYS A 85 -18.62 32.05 1.47
N SER A 86 -19.01 31.92 0.20
CA SER A 86 -20.27 32.41 -0.34
C SER A 86 -21.20 31.26 -0.72
N SER A 87 -22.49 31.57 -0.89
CA SER A 87 -23.48 30.60 -1.34
C SER A 87 -24.50 31.25 -2.26
N MET A 88 -25.06 30.46 -3.17
CA MET A 88 -26.12 30.86 -4.09
C MET A 88 -27.24 29.83 -4.03
N GLY A 89 -28.46 30.30 -3.75
CA GLY A 89 -29.65 29.46 -3.66
C GLY A 89 -30.49 29.55 -4.91
N PHE A 90 -30.98 28.41 -5.39
CA PHE A 90 -31.96 28.35 -6.47
C PHE A 90 -33.20 27.59 -6.05
N GLU A 91 -34.36 28.18 -6.32
CA GLU A 91 -35.65 27.52 -6.13
C GLU A 91 -35.99 26.63 -7.32
N LYS A 92 -36.82 25.61 -7.09
CA LYS A 92 -37.24 24.64 -8.13
C LYS A 92 -37.86 25.29 -9.38
N HIS A 93 -38.46 26.47 -9.26
CA HIS A 93 -39.09 27.18 -10.37
C HIS A 93 -38.11 28.04 -11.18
N GLN A 94 -36.88 28.24 -10.70
CA GLN A 94 -35.85 29.01 -11.39
C GLN A 94 -35.18 28.15 -12.46
N ALA A 95 -34.77 28.79 -13.57
CA ALA A 95 -34.11 28.12 -14.67
C ALA A 95 -32.62 27.89 -14.36
N TYR A 96 -32.31 26.83 -13.61
CA TYR A 96 -30.94 26.38 -13.35
C TYR A 96 -30.71 24.93 -13.77
N SER A 97 -29.45 24.58 -13.97
CA SER A 97 -28.98 23.21 -14.21
C SER A 97 -27.60 23.08 -13.58
N TYR A 98 -27.21 21.88 -13.20
CA TYR A 98 -25.88 21.67 -12.63
C TYR A 98 -25.33 20.32 -13.06
N ILE A 99 -24.00 20.21 -13.00
CA ILE A 99 -23.28 18.97 -13.18
C ILE A 99 -22.25 18.81 -12.07
N GLN A 100 -22.22 17.62 -11.48
CA GLN A 100 -21.22 17.26 -10.48
C GLN A 100 -19.99 16.68 -11.17
N LEU A 101 -18.83 17.07 -10.67
CA LEU A 101 -17.53 16.55 -11.04
C LEU A 101 -17.15 15.46 -10.05
N ASP A 102 -16.62 14.35 -10.55
CA ASP A 102 -15.95 13.37 -9.68
C ASP A 102 -14.62 14.00 -9.22
N ASP A 103 -14.42 14.12 -7.91
CA ASP A 103 -13.20 14.71 -7.34
C ASP A 103 -11.95 13.90 -7.66
N ARG A 104 -12.10 12.61 -8.00
CA ARG A 104 -10.97 11.74 -8.33
C ARG A 104 -10.35 12.12 -9.65
N PRO A 105 -9.02 12.03 -9.81
CA PRO A 105 -8.37 12.28 -11.08
C PRO A 105 -8.84 11.26 -12.15
N PRO A 106 -8.95 11.63 -13.44
CA PRO A 106 -9.43 10.75 -14.51
C PRO A 106 -8.70 9.40 -14.60
N GLU A 107 -7.43 9.37 -14.22
CA GLU A 107 -6.57 8.19 -14.19
C GLU A 107 -7.00 7.18 -13.12
N LEU A 108 -7.42 7.68 -11.95
CA LEU A 108 -7.95 6.84 -10.89
C LEU A 108 -9.34 6.33 -11.24
N ILE A 109 -10.14 7.16 -11.92
CA ILE A 109 -11.45 6.75 -12.44
C ILE A 109 -11.30 5.59 -13.43
N LEU A 110 -10.33 5.67 -14.35
CA LEU A 110 -10.02 4.62 -15.31
C LEU A 110 -9.63 3.32 -14.60
N LYS A 111 -8.82 3.39 -13.54
CA LYS A 111 -8.39 2.23 -12.75
C LYS A 111 -9.53 1.57 -11.98
N ASP A 112 -10.38 2.37 -11.31
CA ASP A 112 -11.41 1.87 -10.39
C ASP A 112 -12.70 1.43 -11.10
N LYS A 113 -13.17 2.25 -12.04
CA LYS A 113 -14.49 2.14 -12.68
C LYS A 113 -14.41 1.78 -14.17
N GLY A 114 -13.21 1.75 -14.73
CA GLY A 114 -12.97 1.37 -16.12
C GLY A 114 -13.19 2.49 -17.13
N LEU A 115 -12.89 2.17 -18.39
CA LEU A 115 -12.93 3.09 -19.53
C LEU A 115 -14.36 3.56 -19.84
N ASP A 116 -15.35 2.66 -19.80
CA ASP A 116 -16.74 2.98 -20.13
C ASP A 116 -17.32 4.08 -19.21
N TYR A 117 -17.01 4.01 -17.92
CA TYR A 117 -17.42 5.06 -16.98
C TYR A 117 -16.73 6.38 -17.31
N LEU A 118 -15.42 6.36 -17.60
CA LEU A 118 -14.68 7.57 -17.98
C LEU A 118 -15.25 8.22 -19.24
N GLN A 119 -15.53 7.44 -20.28
CA GLN A 119 -16.11 7.91 -21.53
C GLN A 119 -17.54 8.44 -21.35
N SER A 120 -18.38 7.73 -20.59
CA SER A 120 -19.74 8.19 -20.30
C SER A 120 -19.75 9.49 -19.49
N HIS A 121 -18.82 9.65 -18.54
CA HIS A 121 -18.69 10.88 -17.75
C HIS A 121 -18.15 12.03 -18.62
N TYR A 122 -17.18 11.75 -19.49
CA TYR A 122 -16.68 12.71 -20.47
C TYR A 122 -17.81 13.21 -21.38
N ALA A 123 -18.62 12.30 -21.92
CA ALA A 123 -19.74 12.64 -22.80
C ALA A 123 -20.78 13.53 -22.09
N LYS A 124 -21.10 13.25 -20.82
CA LYS A 124 -22.00 14.09 -20.01
C LYS A 124 -21.44 15.50 -19.82
N LEU A 125 -20.18 15.62 -19.44
CA LEU A 125 -19.51 16.92 -19.25
C LEU A 125 -19.40 17.69 -20.57
N TYR A 126 -19.07 17.00 -21.66
CA TYR A 126 -18.97 17.59 -22.98
C TYR A 126 -20.32 18.09 -23.50
N ALA A 127 -21.39 17.30 -23.35
CA ALA A 127 -22.74 17.72 -23.71
C ALA A 127 -23.20 18.94 -22.90
N PHE A 128 -22.89 18.96 -21.60
CA PHE A 128 -23.18 20.11 -20.73
C PHE A 128 -22.41 21.37 -21.16
N ALA A 129 -21.10 21.23 -21.44
CA ALA A 129 -20.25 22.31 -21.94
C ALA A 129 -20.69 22.84 -23.32
N LYS A 130 -21.17 21.95 -24.19
CA LYS A 130 -21.70 22.31 -25.52
C LYS A 130 -23.01 23.07 -25.41
N LYS A 131 -23.89 22.67 -24.48
CA LYS A 131 -25.17 23.34 -24.22
C LYS A 131 -24.97 24.71 -23.58
N TYR A 132 -24.04 24.83 -22.63
CA TYR A 132 -23.77 26.04 -21.87
C TYR A 132 -22.30 26.49 -22.04
N PRO A 133 -22.01 27.41 -22.99
CA PRO A 133 -20.64 27.85 -23.30
C PRO A 133 -19.88 28.43 -22.10
N SER A 134 -20.59 29.13 -21.20
CA SER A 134 -20.02 29.68 -19.96
C SER A 134 -19.47 28.59 -19.03
N ALA A 135 -20.18 27.47 -18.89
CA ALA A 135 -19.69 26.29 -18.18
C ALA A 135 -18.56 25.59 -18.93
N GLY A 136 -18.58 25.63 -20.27
CA GLY A 136 -17.53 25.07 -21.11
C GLY A 136 -16.14 25.61 -20.76
N THR A 137 -16.01 26.91 -20.47
CA THR A 137 -14.74 27.52 -20.03
C THR A 137 -14.23 26.91 -18.72
N LEU A 138 -15.12 26.65 -17.76
CA LEU A 138 -14.78 26.05 -16.47
C LEU A 138 -14.46 24.55 -16.60
N LEU A 139 -15.15 23.83 -17.49
CA LEU A 139 -15.00 22.39 -17.68
C LEU A 139 -13.85 22.01 -18.62
N LYS A 140 -13.39 22.93 -19.48
CA LYS A 140 -12.36 22.69 -20.50
C LYS A 140 -11.08 22.05 -19.92
N PRO A 141 -10.47 22.53 -18.81
CA PRO A 141 -9.26 21.91 -18.26
C PRO A 141 -9.47 20.46 -17.79
N ARG A 142 -10.70 20.10 -17.43
CA ARG A 142 -11.06 18.74 -17.01
C ARG A 142 -11.30 17.84 -18.20
N LEU A 143 -12.05 18.32 -19.20
CA LEU A 143 -12.31 17.62 -20.45
C LEU A 143 -11.02 17.25 -21.18
N VAL A 144 -10.07 18.20 -21.28
CA VAL A 144 -8.76 17.96 -21.91
C VAL A 144 -7.97 16.86 -21.19
N ARG A 145 -8.00 16.85 -19.85
CA ARG A 145 -7.35 15.79 -19.07
C ARG A 145 -8.00 14.43 -19.31
N MET A 146 -9.32 14.35 -19.26
CA MET A 146 -10.05 13.10 -19.52
C MET A 146 -9.80 12.56 -20.93
N SER A 147 -9.77 13.42 -21.94
CA SER A 147 -9.45 12.99 -23.31
C SER A 147 -8.00 12.52 -23.45
N ALA A 148 -7.04 13.19 -22.79
CA ALA A 148 -5.65 12.77 -22.80
C ALA A 148 -5.46 11.39 -22.16
N VAL A 149 -6.16 11.12 -21.05
CA VAL A 149 -6.14 9.82 -20.38
C VAL A 149 -6.75 8.73 -21.26
N SER A 150 -7.86 9.00 -21.95
CA SER A 150 -8.44 8.06 -22.92
C SER A 150 -7.46 7.76 -24.05
N GLN A 151 -6.81 8.78 -24.63
CA GLN A 151 -5.85 8.61 -25.71
C GLN A 151 -4.64 7.76 -25.30
N GLN A 152 -4.13 7.93 -24.08
CA GLN A 152 -3.03 7.12 -23.56
C GLN A 152 -3.45 5.65 -23.38
N PHE A 153 -4.68 5.42 -22.94
CA PHE A 153 -5.24 4.07 -22.85
C PHE A 153 -5.40 3.43 -24.23
N ASP A 154 -5.94 4.16 -25.21
CA ASP A 154 -6.09 3.69 -26.59
C ASP A 154 -4.73 3.42 -27.25
N ALA A 155 -3.68 4.13 -26.85
CA ALA A 155 -2.29 3.87 -27.24
C ALA A 155 -1.68 2.62 -26.55
N GLY A 156 -2.46 1.88 -25.76
CA GLY A 156 -2.03 0.66 -25.09
C GLY A 156 -1.16 0.91 -23.85
N SER A 157 -1.30 2.07 -23.21
CA SER A 157 -0.59 2.41 -21.97
C SER A 157 -1.56 2.58 -20.80
N ILE A 158 -1.12 2.20 -19.60
CA ILE A 158 -1.87 2.38 -18.36
C ILE A 158 -1.07 3.21 -17.38
N GLN A 159 -1.75 3.93 -16.48
CA GLN A 159 -1.06 4.69 -15.45
C GLN A 159 -0.86 3.84 -14.19
N VAL A 160 0.40 3.67 -13.78
CA VAL A 160 0.82 2.99 -12.56
C VAL A 160 1.71 3.96 -11.78
N ASP A 161 1.35 4.26 -10.53
CA ASP A 161 2.08 5.18 -9.64
C ASP A 161 2.43 6.54 -10.28
N GLY A 162 1.49 7.08 -11.05
CA GLY A 162 1.64 8.37 -11.74
C GLY A 162 2.50 8.33 -13.01
N LYS A 163 2.97 7.15 -13.44
CA LYS A 163 3.71 6.96 -14.69
C LYS A 163 2.88 6.18 -15.70
N TRP A 164 2.96 6.58 -16.96
CA TRP A 164 2.37 5.82 -18.06
C TRP A 164 3.34 4.70 -18.45
N ILE A 165 2.86 3.46 -18.38
CA ILE A 165 3.61 2.25 -18.71
C ILE A 165 2.80 1.49 -19.77
N PRO A 166 3.43 0.99 -20.84
CA PRO A 166 2.78 0.10 -21.80
C PRO A 166 2.15 -1.10 -21.10
N ILE A 167 0.97 -1.53 -21.55
CA ILE A 167 0.26 -2.69 -20.99
C ILE A 167 1.13 -3.95 -21.04
N SER A 168 1.89 -4.13 -22.14
CA SER A 168 2.83 -5.25 -22.29
C SER A 168 3.92 -5.27 -21.23
N GLU A 169 4.51 -4.12 -20.91
CA GLU A 169 5.54 -4.00 -19.87
C GLU A 169 4.96 -4.22 -18.47
N TYR A 170 3.74 -3.72 -18.23
CA TYR A 170 3.03 -3.99 -16.98
C TYR A 170 2.68 -5.47 -16.79
N GLU A 171 2.24 -6.15 -17.85
CA GLU A 171 2.01 -7.60 -17.78
C GLU A 171 3.29 -8.38 -17.52
N GLU A 172 4.41 -7.95 -18.10
CA GLU A 172 5.71 -8.56 -17.81
C GLU A 172 6.12 -8.39 -16.35
N SER A 173 5.94 -7.20 -15.76
CA SER A 173 6.29 -6.95 -14.37
C SER A 173 5.44 -7.82 -13.41
N LEU A 174 4.14 -7.94 -13.67
CA LEU A 174 3.24 -8.88 -12.97
C LEU A 174 3.70 -10.34 -13.10
N ARG A 175 4.13 -10.76 -14.29
CA ARG A 175 4.63 -12.13 -14.50
C ARG A 175 5.94 -12.37 -13.75
N ARG A 176 6.84 -11.37 -13.70
CA ARG A 176 8.10 -11.44 -12.94
C ARG A 176 7.83 -11.53 -11.44
N GLU A 177 6.91 -10.72 -10.93
CA GLU A 177 6.53 -10.73 -9.52
C GLU A 177 5.92 -12.09 -9.10
N LYS A 178 4.97 -12.63 -9.88
CA LYS A 178 4.40 -13.97 -9.65
C LYS A 178 5.42 -15.11 -9.74
N ARG A 179 6.49 -14.95 -10.52
CA ARG A 179 7.59 -15.93 -10.58
C ARG A 179 8.46 -15.84 -9.33
N ALA A 180 8.79 -14.62 -8.90
CA ALA A 180 9.57 -14.38 -7.69
C ALA A 180 8.83 -14.85 -6.43
N GLU A 181 7.52 -14.65 -6.36
CA GLU A 181 6.69 -15.12 -5.25
C GLU A 181 6.69 -16.65 -5.15
N ARG A 182 6.48 -17.36 -6.26
CA ARG A 182 6.58 -18.83 -6.32
C ARG A 182 7.96 -19.34 -5.90
N GLN A 183 9.04 -18.69 -6.34
CA GLN A 183 10.39 -19.06 -5.92
C GLN A 183 10.59 -18.89 -4.41
N ARG A 184 10.06 -17.81 -3.83
CA ARG A 184 10.12 -17.59 -2.37
C ARG A 184 9.32 -18.66 -1.61
N GLU A 185 8.16 -19.06 -2.12
CA GLU A 185 7.36 -20.14 -1.53
C GLU A 185 8.08 -21.48 -1.62
N GLU A 186 8.65 -21.83 -2.77
CA GLU A 186 9.44 -23.05 -2.96
C GLU A 186 10.67 -23.10 -2.04
N GLU A 187 11.42 -21.99 -1.93
CA GLU A 187 12.54 -21.89 -1.01
C GLU A 187 12.11 -22.06 0.45
N GLN A 188 10.97 -21.48 0.83
CA GLN A 188 10.41 -21.66 2.17
C GLN A 188 9.99 -23.12 2.41
N LEU A 189 9.38 -23.79 1.43
CA LEU A 189 9.02 -25.20 1.52
C LEU A 189 10.26 -26.09 1.66
N ILE A 190 11.31 -25.84 0.87
CA ILE A 190 12.58 -26.58 0.96
C ILE A 190 13.22 -26.38 2.33
N LYS A 191 13.26 -25.15 2.86
CA LYS A 191 13.78 -24.86 4.20
C LYS A 191 12.98 -25.59 5.29
N ARG A 192 11.64 -25.53 5.24
CA ARG A 192 10.76 -26.25 6.18
C ARG A 192 10.96 -27.77 6.10
N GLN A 193 11.12 -28.32 4.89
CA GLN A 193 11.41 -29.74 4.73
C GLN A 193 12.78 -30.13 5.29
N ALA A 194 13.82 -29.32 5.08
CA ALA A 194 15.16 -29.56 5.62
C ALA A 194 15.17 -29.52 7.15
N GLU A 195 14.45 -28.57 7.75
CA GLU A 195 14.28 -28.47 9.20
C GLU A 195 13.52 -29.67 9.77
N ASN A 196 12.41 -30.06 9.14
CA ASN A 196 11.67 -31.26 9.52
C ASN A 196 12.52 -32.54 9.42
N ARG A 197 13.38 -32.67 8.40
CA ARG A 197 14.32 -33.79 8.29
C ARG A 197 15.33 -33.80 9.44
N ARG A 198 15.93 -32.66 9.78
CA ARG A 198 16.88 -32.54 10.91
C ARG A 198 16.22 -32.88 12.25
N SER A 199 15.01 -32.40 12.50
CA SER A 199 14.25 -32.72 13.71
C SER A 199 13.95 -34.22 13.79
N ASN A 200 13.54 -34.83 12.69
CA ASN A 200 13.28 -36.27 12.63
C ASN A 200 14.56 -37.09 12.85
N ASP A 201 15.70 -36.70 12.29
CA ASP A 201 16.96 -37.40 12.52
C ASP A 201 17.43 -37.33 13.98
N GLN A 202 17.23 -36.20 14.65
CA GLN A 202 17.48 -36.08 16.09
C GLN A 202 16.57 -37.03 16.90
N LYS A 203 15.26 -37.09 16.58
CA LYS A 203 14.32 -38.01 17.24
C LYS A 203 14.72 -39.47 17.05
N VAL A 204 15.08 -39.88 15.83
CA VAL A 204 15.52 -41.26 15.53
C VAL A 204 16.80 -41.60 16.27
N THR A 205 17.77 -40.68 16.35
CA THR A 205 19.04 -40.90 17.05
C THR A 205 18.82 -41.06 18.56
N LEU A 206 17.95 -40.24 19.15
CA LEU A 206 17.56 -40.38 20.55
C LEU A 206 16.88 -41.72 20.82
N MET A 207 15.95 -42.15 19.96
CA MET A 207 15.29 -43.46 20.09
C MET A 207 16.29 -44.62 20.01
N LEU A 208 17.24 -44.59 19.08
CA LEU A 208 18.26 -45.63 18.96
C LEU A 208 19.14 -45.73 20.21
N LEU A 209 19.53 -44.60 20.80
CA LEU A 209 20.29 -44.58 22.06
C LEU A 209 19.47 -45.16 23.22
N VAL A 210 18.22 -44.74 23.37
CA VAL A 210 17.33 -45.25 24.44
C VAL A 210 17.09 -46.75 24.27
N ALA A 211 16.81 -47.22 23.05
CA ALA A 211 16.63 -48.64 22.76
C ALA A 211 17.91 -49.45 23.00
N GLY A 212 19.08 -48.93 22.59
CA GLY A 212 20.37 -49.56 22.81
C GLY A 212 20.72 -49.71 24.29
N VAL A 213 20.56 -48.65 25.08
CA VAL A 213 20.78 -48.69 26.54
C VAL A 213 19.80 -49.66 27.22
N GLY A 214 18.52 -49.64 26.82
CA GLY A 214 17.52 -50.58 27.33
C GLY A 214 17.87 -52.04 27.06
N LEU A 215 18.38 -52.35 25.87
CA LEU A 215 18.81 -53.70 25.49
C LEU A 215 20.02 -54.16 26.33
N VAL A 216 21.02 -53.30 26.53
CA VAL A 216 22.19 -53.60 27.37
C VAL A 216 21.75 -53.88 28.81
N LEU A 217 20.89 -53.04 29.39
CA LEU A 217 20.36 -53.25 30.74
C LEU A 217 19.59 -54.58 30.86
N LEU A 218 18.84 -54.97 29.83
CA LEU A 218 18.10 -56.23 29.79
C LEU A 218 19.06 -57.44 29.76
N VAL A 219 20.13 -57.37 28.95
CA VAL A 219 21.17 -58.41 28.90
C VAL A 219 21.88 -58.55 30.25
N VAL A 220 22.26 -57.43 30.87
CA VAL A 220 22.91 -57.42 32.21
C VAL A 220 21.97 -57.98 33.29
N ALA A 221 20.71 -57.57 33.32
CA ALA A 221 19.72 -58.08 34.28
C ALA A 221 19.47 -59.58 34.10
N ARG A 222 19.51 -60.08 32.86
CA ARG A 222 19.38 -61.51 32.54
C ARG A 222 20.60 -62.31 32.99
N LEU A 223 21.82 -61.78 32.81
CA LEU A 223 23.06 -62.39 33.30
C LEU A 223 23.11 -62.49 34.83
N LEU A 224 22.61 -61.47 35.52
CA LEU A 224 22.54 -61.43 37.00
C LEU A 224 21.39 -62.28 37.59
N ARG A 225 20.67 -63.08 36.79
CA ARG A 225 19.49 -63.88 37.21
C ARG A 225 18.38 -63.08 37.91
N MET A 226 18.34 -61.76 37.75
CA MET A 226 17.31 -60.90 38.33
C MET A 226 16.03 -60.91 37.46
N ARG A 227 15.34 -62.07 37.45
CA ARG A 227 14.17 -62.34 36.61
C ARG A 227 13.05 -61.29 36.70
N ARG A 228 12.83 -60.71 37.88
CA ARG A 228 11.79 -59.67 38.09
C ARG A 228 12.14 -58.34 37.42
N ILE A 229 13.40 -57.93 37.48
CA ILE A 229 13.88 -56.67 36.89
C ILE A 229 13.94 -56.79 35.37
N ALA A 230 14.37 -57.95 34.84
CA ALA A 230 14.36 -58.22 33.41
C ALA A 230 12.94 -58.16 32.80
N TRP A 231 11.93 -58.67 33.50
CA TRP A 231 10.53 -58.56 33.08
C TRP A 231 10.02 -57.11 33.10
N GLY A 232 10.38 -56.33 34.12
CA GLY A 232 10.03 -54.91 34.19
C GLY A 232 10.63 -54.09 33.03
N ILE A 233 11.90 -54.31 32.71
CA ILE A 233 12.59 -53.65 31.58
C ILE A 233 11.94 -54.06 30.25
N PHE A 234 11.59 -55.34 30.09
CA PHE A 234 10.92 -55.84 28.88
C PHE A 234 9.53 -55.20 28.68
N LEU A 235 8.72 -55.11 29.74
CA LEU A 235 7.42 -54.44 29.70
C LEU A 235 7.55 -52.95 29.38
N ALA A 236 8.53 -52.26 29.96
CA ALA A 236 8.79 -50.86 29.68
C ALA A 236 9.19 -50.62 28.22
N LEU A 237 10.04 -51.48 27.65
CA LEU A 237 10.40 -51.43 26.23
C LEU A 237 9.22 -51.76 25.30
N ALA A 238 8.38 -52.74 25.66
CA ALA A 238 7.21 -53.11 24.89
C ALA A 238 6.13 -52.01 24.89
N LEU A 239 5.89 -51.38 26.04
CA LEU A 239 4.98 -50.24 26.15
C LEU A 239 5.52 -49.00 25.42
N GLY A 240 6.83 -48.73 25.50
CA GLY A 240 7.47 -47.66 24.74
C GLY A 240 7.36 -47.85 23.23
N ALA A 241 7.58 -49.08 22.74
CA ALA A 241 7.42 -49.42 21.33
C ALA A 241 5.95 -49.34 20.85
N GLY A 242 4.99 -49.69 21.73
CA GLY A 242 3.55 -49.56 21.47
C GLY A 242 3.10 -48.10 21.37
N TRP A 243 3.54 -47.25 22.29
CA TRP A 243 3.22 -45.82 22.29
C TRP A 243 3.79 -45.11 21.04
N LEU A 244 5.03 -45.44 20.66
CA LEU A 244 5.69 -44.89 19.47
C LEU A 244 5.03 -45.29 18.15
N SER A 245 4.44 -46.48 18.07
CA SER A 245 3.73 -46.92 16.86
C SER A 245 2.39 -46.20 16.65
N TYR A 246 1.86 -45.57 17.71
CA TYR A 246 0.58 -44.86 17.69
C TYR A 246 0.71 -43.42 17.17
N GLU A 247 1.80 -42.71 17.48
CA GLU A 247 2.02 -41.32 17.04
C GLU A 247 2.42 -41.18 15.56
N GLU A 248 3.12 -42.16 14.97
CA GLU A 248 3.63 -42.07 13.58
C GLU A 248 2.75 -42.80 12.53
N GLY A 249 1.56 -43.28 12.88
CA GLY A 249 0.61 -43.86 11.91
C GLY A 249 1.04 -45.21 11.31
N GLY A 250 1.58 -46.12 12.14
CA GLY A 250 1.80 -47.53 11.78
C GLY A 250 3.04 -47.82 10.90
N TYR A 251 3.91 -48.71 11.40
CA TYR A 251 5.09 -49.32 10.74
C TYR A 251 6.10 -48.43 9.98
N GLY A 252 5.92 -47.12 9.89
CA GLY A 252 6.83 -46.20 9.20
C GLY A 252 8.24 -46.16 9.81
N TRP A 253 8.36 -46.34 11.12
CA TRP A 253 9.63 -46.37 11.85
C TRP A 253 10.45 -47.63 11.56
N ALA A 254 9.80 -48.79 11.38
CA ALA A 254 10.48 -50.06 11.08
C ALA A 254 11.16 -50.01 9.71
N ARG A 255 10.51 -49.40 8.71
CA ARG A 255 11.07 -49.19 7.37
C ARG A 255 12.24 -48.20 7.37
N LYS A 256 12.16 -47.13 8.17
CA LYS A 256 13.27 -46.16 8.35
C LYS A 256 14.46 -46.78 9.07
N MET A 257 14.24 -47.58 10.11
CA MET A 257 15.29 -48.31 10.82
C MET A 257 16.00 -49.32 9.91
N GLN A 258 15.25 -50.06 9.10
CA GLN A 258 15.82 -51.02 8.15
C GLN A 258 16.73 -50.32 7.13
N ASN A 259 16.32 -49.18 6.57
CA ASN A 259 17.15 -48.41 5.65
C ASN A 259 18.41 -47.84 6.33
N LYS A 260 18.30 -47.33 7.56
CA LYS A 260 19.44 -46.75 8.30
C LYS A 260 20.43 -47.83 8.77
N LEU A 261 19.96 -49.03 9.11
CA LEU A 261 20.80 -50.19 9.38
C LEU A 261 21.52 -50.68 8.11
N VAL A 262 20.86 -50.67 6.95
CA VAL A 262 21.49 -50.97 5.66
C VAL A 262 22.58 -49.95 5.34
N GLU A 263 22.33 -48.66 5.54
CA GLU A 263 23.33 -47.58 5.34
C GLU A 263 24.54 -47.71 6.27
N LEU A 264 24.31 -48.02 7.56
CA LEU A 264 25.38 -48.26 8.52
C LEU A 264 26.16 -49.54 8.24
N SER A 265 25.51 -50.59 7.72
CA SER A 265 26.18 -51.86 7.34
C SER A 265 26.95 -51.74 6.01
N GLY A 266 26.47 -50.91 5.08
CA GLY A 266 27.14 -50.64 3.80
C GLY A 266 28.42 -49.80 3.94
N ASN A 267 28.60 -49.12 5.07
CA ASN A 267 29.81 -48.34 5.36
C ASN A 267 30.92 -49.15 6.05
N ILE A 268 30.71 -50.46 6.29
CA ILE A 268 31.75 -51.39 6.74
C ILE A 268 32.42 -52.00 5.49
N ARG A 269 33.19 -51.20 4.74
CA ARG A 269 34.21 -51.77 3.84
C ARG A 269 35.29 -52.37 4.73
N MET A 270 35.29 -53.68 4.89
CA MET A 270 36.44 -54.38 5.47
C MET A 270 37.67 -54.15 4.58
N PRO A 271 38.81 -53.71 5.15
CA PRO A 271 40.08 -53.78 4.45
C PRO A 271 40.58 -55.22 4.55
N TRP A 272 40.27 -56.04 3.54
CA TRP A 272 41.03 -57.27 3.31
C TRP A 272 41.94 -57.07 2.10
N ARG A 273 43.17 -57.56 2.30
CA ARG A 273 44.32 -57.57 1.42
C ARG A 273 44.03 -58.03 0.00
#